data_AF-A0A099T5R0-F1
#
_entry.id   AF-A0A099T5R0-F1
#
_cell.length_a   1.000
_cell.length_b   1.000
_cell.length_c   1.000
_cell.angle_alpha   90.00
_cell.angle_beta   90.00
_cell.angle_gamma   90.00
#
_symmetry.space_group_name_H-M   'P 1'
#
loop_
_entity.id
_entity.type
_entity.pdbx_description
1 polymer ?
#
loop_
_entity_poly.entity_id
_entity_poly.type
_entity_poly.pdbx_seq_one_letter_code
_entity_poly.pdbx_strand_id
1 'polypeptide(L)'
;MFQEVLRLVLRHGYYDPEPIPVTVVPDAAGLFMASGLVIRASDWGWHILTDRDDFPEEITLDLVAKRSDLLTVTQGAQWQRVPIIEALIDDDFPVLDTNSPPTLPRDPKGALVLAQLRVALNEVARVIELRFMPILAHWAYHIVGEGAEVSEVYDPDGVVEFAALPSTTLPDGRQVTVLCSTRALPARARAPYRFTLQIPGPFGPQTLIPVLPAPGPDFVSLADPGSATPRVQSNIYVSIV
;
A
#
# COMPACT_ATOMS: atom_id res chain seq x y z
N MET A 1 4.47 -38.09 -9.03
CA MET A 1 3.21 -37.31 -9.08
C MET A 1 3.52 -35.98 -8.42
N PHE A 2 3.09 -34.85 -8.98
CA PHE A 2 3.36 -33.57 -8.32
C PHE A 2 2.47 -33.41 -7.08
N GLN A 3 3.09 -33.12 -5.94
CA GLN A 3 2.45 -32.73 -4.70
C GLN A 3 2.72 -31.26 -4.39
N GLU A 4 1.79 -30.61 -3.70
CA GLU A 4 1.94 -29.23 -3.24
C GLU A 4 2.74 -29.19 -1.95
N VAL A 5 3.78 -28.36 -1.90
CA VAL A 5 4.58 -28.14 -0.68
C VAL A 5 4.30 -26.77 -0.07
N LEU A 6 3.92 -25.80 -0.90
CA LEU A 6 3.55 -24.47 -0.44
C LEU A 6 2.48 -23.86 -1.35
N ARG A 7 1.44 -23.33 -0.72
CA ARG A 7 0.49 -22.40 -1.33
C ARG A 7 0.72 -21.02 -0.73
N LEU A 8 1.02 -20.05 -1.59
CA LEU A 8 1.24 -18.66 -1.23
C LEU A 8 0.06 -17.81 -1.70
N VAL A 9 -0.62 -17.18 -0.76
CA VAL A 9 -1.70 -16.21 -1.00
C VAL A 9 -1.17 -14.82 -0.69
N LEU A 10 -1.19 -13.92 -1.68
CA LEU A 10 -0.75 -12.55 -1.50
C LEU A 10 -1.97 -11.62 -1.44
N ARG A 11 -2.07 -10.81 -0.40
CA ARG A 11 -3.09 -9.77 -0.27
C ARG A 11 -2.46 -8.40 -0.09
N HIS A 12 -3.09 -7.38 -0.66
CA HIS A 12 -2.63 -6.00 -0.49
C HIS A 12 -3.81 -5.09 -0.20
N GLY A 13 -3.75 -4.37 0.92
CA GLY A 13 -4.87 -3.54 1.32
C GLY A 13 -5.24 -2.46 0.30
N TYR A 14 -4.30 -1.87 -0.43
CA TYR A 14 -4.63 -0.88 -1.47
C TYR A 14 -5.52 -1.44 -2.60
N TYR A 15 -5.30 -2.69 -3.01
CA TYR A 15 -5.97 -3.29 -4.18
C TYR A 15 -7.20 -4.12 -3.81
N ASP A 16 -7.36 -4.51 -2.54
CA ASP A 16 -8.47 -5.34 -2.05
C ASP A 16 -9.85 -4.83 -2.54
N PRO A 17 -10.72 -5.70 -3.11
CA PRO A 17 -10.61 -7.16 -3.23
C PRO A 17 -9.88 -7.68 -4.48
N GLU A 18 -9.27 -6.80 -5.28
CA GLU A 18 -8.59 -7.20 -6.52
C GLU A 18 -7.23 -7.87 -6.23
N PRO A 19 -6.77 -8.80 -7.09
CA PRO A 19 -5.46 -9.42 -6.95
C PRO A 19 -4.32 -8.39 -6.97
N ILE A 20 -3.32 -8.59 -6.11
CA ILE A 20 -2.12 -7.77 -6.10
C ILE A 20 -1.33 -7.93 -7.42
N PRO A 21 -0.83 -6.85 -8.04
CA PRO A 21 -0.07 -6.92 -9.29
C PRO A 21 1.38 -7.37 -9.06
N VAL A 22 1.57 -8.60 -8.58
CA VAL A 22 2.88 -9.24 -8.32
C VAL A 22 3.06 -10.50 -9.17
N THR A 23 4.31 -10.85 -9.44
CA THR A 23 4.73 -12.17 -9.92
C THR A 23 5.69 -12.77 -8.89
N VAL A 24 5.53 -14.05 -8.59
CA VAL A 24 6.46 -14.78 -7.71
C VAL A 24 7.45 -15.54 -8.60
N VAL A 25 8.74 -15.32 -8.38
CA VAL A 25 9.83 -16.02 -9.07
C VAL A 25 10.84 -16.54 -8.06
N PRO A 26 11.52 -17.67 -8.32
CA PRO A 26 12.63 -18.10 -7.46
C PRO A 26 13.82 -17.15 -7.62
N ASP A 27 14.49 -16.82 -6.52
CA ASP A 27 15.73 -16.02 -6.53
C ASP A 27 16.83 -16.70 -7.37
N ALA A 28 16.99 -18.02 -7.20
CA ALA A 28 17.92 -18.84 -7.96
C ALA A 28 17.18 -19.90 -8.81
N ALA A 29 16.64 -19.50 -9.96
CA ALA A 29 15.83 -20.38 -10.83
C ALA A 29 16.49 -21.72 -11.18
N GLY A 30 17.80 -21.72 -11.43
CA GLY A 30 18.54 -22.95 -11.75
C GLY A 30 18.56 -23.97 -10.60
N LEU A 31 18.84 -23.50 -9.38
CA LEU A 31 18.84 -24.35 -8.18
C LEU A 31 17.42 -24.81 -7.84
N PHE A 32 16.45 -23.91 -7.92
CA PHE A 32 15.05 -24.21 -7.66
C PHE A 32 14.52 -25.35 -8.55
N MET A 33 14.80 -25.29 -9.85
CA MET A 33 14.42 -26.35 -10.80
C MET A 33 15.24 -27.63 -10.59
N ALA A 34 16.54 -27.53 -10.27
CA ALA A 34 17.40 -28.68 -10.00
C ALA A 34 16.93 -29.47 -8.76
N SER A 35 16.31 -28.79 -7.79
CA SER A 35 15.64 -29.37 -6.62
C SER A 35 14.27 -30.00 -6.91
N GLY A 36 13.83 -30.01 -8.18
CA GLY A 36 12.53 -30.61 -8.55
C GLY A 36 11.33 -29.75 -8.15
N LEU A 37 11.52 -28.45 -7.89
CA LEU A 37 10.45 -27.53 -7.55
C LEU A 37 9.93 -26.80 -8.79
N VAL A 38 8.62 -26.54 -8.83
CA VAL A 38 7.95 -25.79 -9.89
C VAL A 38 6.95 -24.80 -9.30
N ILE A 39 6.88 -23.58 -9.83
CA ILE A 39 5.88 -22.57 -9.45
C ILE A 39 4.76 -22.54 -10.49
N ARG A 40 3.50 -22.53 -10.03
CA ARG A 40 2.31 -22.28 -10.84
C ARG A 40 1.47 -21.17 -10.25
N ALA A 41 1.06 -20.21 -11.07
CA ALA A 41 0.11 -19.17 -10.67
C ALA A 41 -1.33 -19.67 -10.82
N SER A 42 -2.22 -19.20 -9.95
CA SER A 42 -3.66 -19.29 -10.06
C SER A 42 -4.28 -17.90 -9.86
N ASP A 43 -5.60 -17.79 -9.99
CA ASP A 43 -6.30 -16.50 -9.82
C ASP A 43 -6.15 -15.93 -8.40
N TRP A 44 -5.86 -16.77 -7.40
CA TRP A 44 -5.86 -16.41 -5.98
C TRP A 44 -4.56 -16.74 -5.24
N GLY A 45 -3.49 -17.08 -5.97
CA GLY A 45 -2.20 -17.36 -5.34
C GLY A 45 -1.20 -18.07 -6.24
N TRP A 46 -0.13 -18.54 -5.60
CA TRP A 46 0.95 -19.29 -6.22
C TRP A 46 1.09 -20.63 -5.52
N HIS A 47 1.33 -21.66 -6.32
CA HIS A 47 1.47 -23.03 -5.88
C HIS A 47 2.89 -23.47 -6.19
N ILE A 48 3.63 -23.89 -5.17
CA ILE A 48 4.94 -24.50 -5.30
C ILE A 48 4.74 -25.99 -5.18
N LEU A 49 5.13 -26.71 -6.22
CA LEU A 49 4.91 -28.13 -6.39
C LEU A 49 6.25 -28.85 -6.51
N THR A 50 6.27 -30.11 -6.07
CA THR A 50 7.41 -31.02 -6.26
C THR A 50 6.93 -32.40 -6.65
N ASP A 51 7.75 -33.18 -7.35
CA ASP A 51 7.53 -34.61 -7.57
C ASP A 51 8.55 -35.49 -6.82
N ARG A 52 9.32 -34.89 -5.91
CA ARG A 52 10.36 -35.52 -5.10
C ARG A 52 9.99 -35.53 -3.62
N ASP A 53 10.61 -36.45 -2.90
CA ASP A 53 10.54 -36.53 -1.44
C ASP A 53 11.72 -35.76 -0.78
N ASP A 54 12.80 -35.52 -1.54
CA ASP A 54 14.02 -34.83 -1.10
C ASP A 54 14.10 -33.39 -1.65
N PHE A 55 13.19 -32.52 -1.20
CA PHE A 55 13.20 -31.09 -1.53
C PHE A 55 13.89 -30.27 -0.42
N PRO A 56 14.38 -29.05 -0.72
CA PRO A 56 15.09 -28.22 0.25
C PRO A 56 14.19 -27.80 1.42
N GLU A 57 14.78 -27.71 2.61
CA GLU A 57 14.10 -27.22 3.83
C GLU A 57 13.77 -25.72 3.77
N GLU A 58 14.44 -24.95 2.91
CA GLU A 58 14.18 -23.53 2.72
C GLU A 58 14.22 -23.16 1.23
N ILE A 59 13.30 -22.29 0.83
CA ILE A 59 13.32 -21.65 -0.50
C ILE A 59 13.30 -20.14 -0.37
N THR A 60 13.89 -19.47 -1.36
CA THR A 60 13.86 -18.01 -1.48
C THR A 60 13.11 -17.62 -2.76
N LEU A 61 12.12 -16.76 -2.60
CA LEU A 61 11.23 -16.28 -3.65
C LEU A 61 11.27 -14.76 -3.73
N ASP A 62 11.46 -14.21 -4.91
CA ASP A 62 11.30 -12.78 -5.17
C ASP A 62 9.86 -12.46 -5.54
N LEU A 63 9.29 -11.47 -4.85
CA LEU A 63 7.96 -10.94 -5.11
C LEU A 63 8.12 -9.73 -6.04
N VAL A 64 8.05 -9.96 -7.34
CA VAL A 64 8.31 -8.94 -8.36
C VAL A 64 7.06 -8.12 -8.64
N ALA A 65 7.13 -6.81 -8.44
CA ALA A 65 6.06 -5.89 -8.77
C ALA A 65 5.89 -5.79 -10.30
N LYS A 66 4.66 -5.96 -10.79
CA LYS A 66 4.32 -5.74 -12.22
C LYS A 66 4.16 -4.25 -12.57
N ARG A 67 4.03 -3.39 -11.55
CA ARG A 67 3.83 -1.95 -11.69
C ARG A 67 4.61 -1.20 -10.62
N SER A 68 5.11 -0.01 -10.95
CA SER A 68 5.92 0.80 -10.04
C SER A 68 5.13 1.47 -8.92
N ASP A 69 3.83 1.73 -9.12
CA ASP A 69 2.95 2.30 -8.11
C ASP A 69 2.77 1.38 -6.89
N LEU A 70 2.99 0.07 -7.05
CA LEU A 70 2.90 -0.89 -5.95
C LEU A 70 3.84 -0.50 -4.80
N LEU A 71 5.11 -0.18 -5.09
CA LEU A 71 6.06 0.25 -4.04
C LEU A 71 5.63 1.55 -3.36
N THR A 72 5.00 2.46 -4.10
CA THR A 72 4.50 3.74 -3.58
C THR A 72 3.36 3.54 -2.57
N VAL A 73 2.51 2.53 -2.80
CA VAL A 73 1.31 2.28 -1.98
C VAL A 73 1.52 1.22 -0.90
N THR A 74 2.66 0.51 -0.87
CA THR A 74 2.95 -0.53 0.12
C THR A 74 3.76 0.01 1.30
N GLN A 75 3.26 -0.21 2.51
CA GLN A 75 3.97 0.11 3.74
C GLN A 75 5.23 -0.77 3.89
N GLY A 76 6.37 -0.19 4.28
CA GLY A 76 7.63 -0.92 4.45
C GLY A 76 8.40 -1.20 3.15
N ALA A 77 7.82 -0.94 1.98
CA ALA A 77 8.52 -1.03 0.71
C ALA A 77 9.63 0.03 0.62
N GLN A 78 10.76 -0.35 0.03
CA GLN A 78 11.93 0.53 -0.07
C GLN A 78 12.37 0.64 -1.53
N TRP A 79 12.61 1.87 -2.00
CA TRP A 79 13.03 2.12 -3.38
C TRP A 79 14.46 1.68 -3.66
N GLN A 80 15.35 1.77 -2.67
CA GLN A 80 16.79 1.50 -2.83
C GLN A 80 17.21 0.13 -2.31
N ARG A 81 16.36 -0.53 -1.53
CA ARG A 81 16.63 -1.83 -0.93
C ARG A 81 15.45 -2.77 -1.11
N VAL A 82 15.69 -4.06 -1.01
CA VAL A 82 14.67 -5.11 -1.05
C VAL A 82 14.51 -5.64 0.36
N PRO A 83 13.36 -5.44 1.02
CA PRO A 83 13.11 -6.03 2.33
C PRO A 83 12.99 -7.55 2.21
N ILE A 84 13.52 -8.26 3.21
CA ILE A 84 13.40 -9.70 3.36
C ILE A 84 12.28 -9.99 4.37
N ILE A 85 11.37 -10.87 3.99
CA ILE A 85 10.30 -11.42 4.81
C ILE A 85 10.67 -12.87 5.11
N GLU A 86 10.71 -13.24 6.38
CA GLU A 86 11.01 -14.60 6.82
C GLU A 86 9.70 -15.26 7.26
N ALA A 87 9.34 -16.38 6.61
CA ALA A 87 8.18 -17.18 6.94
C ALA A 87 8.64 -18.52 7.55
N LEU A 88 8.80 -18.51 8.87
CA LEU A 88 9.20 -19.67 9.66
C LEU A 88 8.08 -20.74 9.66
N ILE A 89 8.40 -21.96 10.09
CA ILE A 89 7.49 -23.13 10.02
C ILE A 89 6.14 -22.87 10.72
N ASP A 90 6.12 -22.06 11.78
CA ASP A 90 4.92 -21.73 12.57
C ASP A 90 4.28 -20.37 12.24
N ASP A 91 4.77 -19.69 11.19
CA ASP A 91 4.24 -18.39 10.76
C ASP A 91 3.44 -18.53 9.45
N ASP A 92 2.12 -18.62 9.59
CA ASP A 92 1.19 -18.74 8.46
C ASP A 92 0.69 -17.38 7.95
N PHE A 93 0.94 -16.30 8.69
CA PHE A 93 0.51 -14.94 8.36
C PHE A 93 1.66 -13.93 8.42
N PRO A 94 2.77 -14.15 7.69
CA PRO A 94 3.86 -13.21 7.67
C PRO A 94 3.37 -11.86 7.13
N VAL A 95 3.93 -10.79 7.68
CA VAL A 95 3.67 -9.41 7.26
C VAL A 95 5.00 -8.76 6.94
N LEU A 96 5.02 -7.87 5.95
CA LEU A 96 6.16 -7.00 5.73
C LEU A 96 6.28 -6.04 6.93
N ASP A 97 7.15 -6.37 7.90
CA ASP A 97 7.38 -5.53 9.08
C ASP A 97 8.00 -4.18 8.69
N THR A 98 7.56 -3.12 9.36
CA THR A 98 8.06 -1.76 9.21
C THR A 98 9.24 -1.45 10.12
N ASN A 99 9.53 -2.27 11.14
CA ASN A 99 10.53 -2.00 12.16
C ASN A 99 11.98 -2.36 11.74
N SER A 100 12.31 -2.11 10.47
CA SER A 100 13.61 -2.41 9.84
C SER A 100 13.83 -3.90 9.56
N PRO A 101 13.11 -4.48 8.58
CA PRO A 101 13.40 -5.83 8.12
C PRO A 101 14.85 -5.89 7.58
N PRO A 102 15.50 -7.07 7.64
CA PRO A 102 16.75 -7.27 6.93
C PRO A 102 16.55 -6.94 5.45
N THR A 103 17.54 -6.32 4.83
CA THR A 103 17.39 -5.78 3.47
C THR A 103 18.61 -6.03 2.60
N LEU A 104 18.35 -6.33 1.33
CA LEU A 104 19.36 -6.46 0.28
C LEU A 104 19.43 -5.16 -0.54
N PRO A 105 20.60 -4.83 -1.14
CA PRO A 105 20.66 -3.77 -2.14
C PRO A 105 19.79 -4.14 -3.34
N ARG A 106 19.00 -3.19 -3.86
CA ARG A 106 18.23 -3.40 -5.09
C ARG A 106 19.15 -3.30 -6.30
N ASP A 107 19.03 -4.22 -7.25
CA ASP A 107 19.70 -4.09 -8.56
C ASP A 107 19.07 -2.93 -9.36
N PRO A 108 19.81 -1.87 -9.69
CA PRO A 108 19.26 -0.73 -10.44
C PRO A 108 18.84 -1.08 -11.88
N LYS A 109 19.31 -2.20 -12.43
CA LYS A 109 18.93 -2.69 -13.77
C LYS A 109 17.99 -3.90 -13.71
N GLY A 110 17.69 -4.38 -12.50
CA GLY A 110 16.92 -5.57 -12.25
C GLY A 110 15.41 -5.33 -12.26
N ALA A 111 14.67 -6.41 -12.02
CA ALA A 111 13.23 -6.33 -11.83
C ALA A 111 12.87 -5.54 -10.56
N LEU A 112 11.67 -4.97 -10.54
CA LEU A 112 11.20 -4.21 -9.38
C LEU A 112 10.72 -5.16 -8.27
N VAL A 113 11.67 -5.73 -7.51
CA VAL A 113 11.34 -6.65 -6.40
C VAL A 113 10.69 -5.89 -5.25
N LEU A 114 9.45 -6.21 -4.90
CA LEU A 114 8.73 -5.64 -3.75
C LEU A 114 9.38 -6.09 -2.43
N ALA A 115 9.59 -7.40 -2.30
CA ALA A 115 10.24 -8.05 -1.18
C ALA A 115 10.81 -9.40 -1.62
N GLN A 116 11.80 -9.89 -0.88
CA GLN A 116 12.26 -11.26 -0.96
C GLN A 116 11.61 -12.05 0.18
N LEU A 117 11.05 -13.21 -0.12
CA LEU A 117 10.39 -14.09 0.83
C LEU A 117 11.25 -15.34 1.02
N ARG A 118 11.72 -15.56 2.25
CA ARG A 118 12.41 -16.79 2.67
C ARG A 118 11.41 -17.67 3.39
N VAL A 119 11.15 -18.86 2.87
CA VAL A 119 10.13 -19.77 3.39
C VAL A 119 10.77 -21.07 3.82
N ALA A 120 10.59 -21.41 5.09
CA ALA A 120 10.87 -22.76 5.57
C ALA A 120 9.78 -23.72 5.07
N LEU A 121 10.21 -24.76 4.35
CA LEU A 121 9.38 -25.86 3.89
C LEU A 121 9.44 -27.02 4.89
N ASN A 122 8.41 -27.86 4.88
CA ASN A 122 8.32 -29.08 5.66
C ASN A 122 7.61 -30.16 4.84
N GLU A 123 7.53 -31.38 5.37
CA GLU A 123 6.90 -32.53 4.69
C GLU A 123 5.39 -32.36 4.47
N VAL A 124 4.75 -31.39 5.14
CA VAL A 124 3.31 -31.12 5.06
C VAL A 124 3.07 -29.85 4.25
N ALA A 125 2.19 -29.90 3.24
CA ALA A 125 1.85 -28.72 2.44
C ALA A 125 1.47 -27.51 3.33
N ARG A 126 2.20 -26.40 3.19
CA ARG A 126 1.93 -25.15 3.92
C ARG A 126 1.02 -24.23 3.13
N VAL A 127 0.20 -23.45 3.83
CA VAL A 127 -0.55 -22.34 3.24
C VAL A 127 -0.13 -21.06 3.95
N ILE A 128 0.54 -20.18 3.22
CA ILE A 128 1.02 -18.90 3.74
C ILE A 128 0.20 -17.78 3.14
N GLU A 129 -0.39 -16.94 3.99
CA GLU A 129 -1.07 -15.72 3.57
C GLU A 129 -0.20 -14.50 3.92
N LEU A 130 0.50 -13.97 2.92
CA LEU A 130 1.30 -12.76 3.08
C LEU A 130 0.43 -11.52 2.83
N ARG A 131 0.32 -10.68 3.87
CA ARG A 131 -0.45 -9.43 3.83
C ARG A 131 0.47 -8.22 3.71
N PHE A 132 0.25 -7.43 2.66
CA PHE A 132 0.86 -6.13 2.49
C PHE A 132 -0.09 -5.03 2.95
N MET A 133 0.35 -4.27 3.95
CA MET A 133 -0.39 -3.12 4.44
C MET A 133 -0.20 -1.93 3.50
N PRO A 134 -1.25 -1.16 3.20
CA PRO A 134 -1.08 0.05 2.41
C PRO A 134 -0.40 1.14 3.24
N ILE A 135 0.26 2.08 2.57
CA ILE A 135 0.75 3.28 3.24
C ILE A 135 -0.40 4.05 3.89
N LEU A 136 -0.12 4.68 5.03
CA LEU A 136 -1.04 5.60 5.69
C LEU A 136 -0.70 7.02 5.25
N ALA A 137 -1.70 7.76 4.77
CA ALA A 137 -1.51 9.13 4.28
C ALA A 137 -2.62 10.06 4.80
N HIS A 138 -2.25 11.28 5.14
CA HIS A 138 -3.22 12.34 5.40
C HIS A 138 -3.83 12.84 4.09
N TRP A 139 -5.13 13.10 4.09
CA TRP A 139 -5.82 13.65 2.93
C TRP A 139 -5.90 15.16 3.10
N ALA A 140 -5.30 15.91 2.18
CA ALA A 140 -5.32 17.37 2.19
C ALA A 140 -6.07 17.90 0.96
N TYR A 141 -7.23 18.50 1.21
CA TYR A 141 -8.03 19.19 0.21
C TYR A 141 -7.57 20.63 0.07
N HIS A 142 -7.10 20.99 -1.13
CA HIS A 142 -6.72 22.34 -1.55
C HIS A 142 -7.91 22.94 -2.31
N ILE A 143 -8.61 23.87 -1.66
CA ILE A 143 -9.90 24.37 -2.12
C ILE A 143 -9.75 25.83 -2.58
N VAL A 144 -10.29 26.12 -3.76
CA VAL A 144 -10.36 27.47 -4.36
C VAL A 144 -11.79 27.80 -4.78
N GLY A 145 -12.13 29.09 -4.84
CA GLY A 145 -13.44 29.58 -5.30
C GLY A 145 -14.22 30.31 -4.20
N GLU A 146 -15.43 30.77 -4.55
CA GLU A 146 -16.30 31.47 -3.60
C GLU A 146 -16.72 30.53 -2.45
N GLY A 147 -16.59 30.99 -1.21
CA GLY A 147 -16.89 30.19 -0.02
C GLY A 147 -15.77 29.25 0.45
N ALA A 148 -14.62 29.19 -0.24
CA ALA A 148 -13.51 28.33 0.15
C ALA A 148 -12.98 28.62 1.57
N GLU A 149 -12.91 29.89 1.98
CA GLU A 149 -12.37 30.32 3.28
C GLU A 149 -13.21 29.86 4.48
N VAL A 150 -14.50 29.63 4.27
CA VAL A 150 -15.46 29.21 5.31
C VAL A 150 -15.92 27.77 5.13
N SER A 151 -15.29 27.03 4.21
CA SER A 151 -15.67 25.66 3.90
C SER A 151 -15.13 24.67 4.93
N GLU A 152 -15.88 23.58 5.12
CA GLU A 152 -15.56 22.48 6.02
C GLU A 152 -15.68 21.16 5.26
N VAL A 153 -14.78 20.22 5.55
CA VAL A 153 -14.91 18.84 5.07
C VAL A 153 -15.63 18.03 6.14
N TYR A 154 -16.78 17.48 5.76
CA TYR A 154 -17.63 16.68 6.65
C TYR A 154 -17.58 15.21 6.26
N ASP A 155 -17.41 14.35 7.26
CA ASP A 155 -17.55 12.90 7.13
C ASP A 155 -18.93 12.46 7.63
N PRO A 156 -19.82 11.97 6.75
CA PRO A 156 -21.14 11.47 7.14
C PRO A 156 -21.11 10.36 8.20
N ASP A 157 -20.04 9.58 8.23
CA ASP A 157 -19.90 8.48 9.19
C ASP A 157 -19.31 8.94 10.53
N GLY A 158 -18.82 10.19 10.62
CA GLY A 158 -18.21 10.75 11.84
C GLY A 158 -16.89 10.07 12.23
N VAL A 159 -16.21 9.43 11.27
CA VAL A 159 -15.03 8.59 11.50
C VAL A 159 -13.74 9.38 11.26
N VAL A 160 -13.76 10.41 10.44
CA VAL A 160 -12.61 11.24 10.08
C VAL A 160 -12.95 12.72 10.27
N GLU A 161 -12.12 13.40 11.05
CA GLU A 161 -12.19 14.84 11.21
C GLU A 161 -11.14 15.52 10.33
N PHE A 162 -11.41 16.79 9.99
CA PHE A 162 -10.51 17.62 9.21
C PHE A 162 -10.20 18.92 9.97
N ALA A 163 -8.95 19.34 9.88
CA ALA A 163 -8.47 20.60 10.45
C ALA A 163 -7.96 21.52 9.35
N ALA A 164 -8.20 22.81 9.51
CA ALA A 164 -7.61 23.82 8.64
C ALA A 164 -6.09 23.90 8.88
N LEU A 165 -5.33 23.80 7.80
CA LEU A 165 -3.91 24.16 7.77
C LEU A 165 -3.76 25.63 7.35
N PRO A 166 -2.60 26.25 7.62
CA PRO A 166 -2.35 27.62 7.16
C PRO A 166 -2.62 27.74 5.66
N SER A 167 -3.41 28.75 5.28
CA SER A 167 -3.71 29.03 3.88
C SER A 167 -2.41 29.25 3.10
N THR A 168 -2.38 28.75 1.87
CA THR A 168 -1.24 28.90 0.96
C THR A 168 -1.68 29.60 -0.31
N THR A 169 -0.72 30.17 -1.03
CA THR A 169 -0.97 30.78 -2.34
C THR A 169 -0.50 29.83 -3.44
N LEU A 170 -1.32 29.62 -4.47
CA LEU A 170 -0.92 28.89 -5.66
C LEU A 170 0.12 29.70 -6.47
N PRO A 171 0.87 29.05 -7.38
CA PRO A 171 1.81 29.76 -8.26
C PRO A 171 1.19 30.88 -9.10
N ASP A 172 -0.13 30.85 -9.32
CA ASP A 172 -0.90 31.86 -10.05
C ASP A 172 -1.43 33.01 -9.18
N GLY A 173 -1.11 33.03 -7.87
CA GLY A 173 -1.50 34.08 -6.93
C GLY A 173 -2.85 33.85 -6.24
N ARG A 174 -3.60 32.80 -6.57
CA ARG A 174 -4.87 32.50 -5.89
C ARG A 174 -4.63 31.99 -4.47
N GLN A 175 -5.45 32.45 -3.53
CA GLN A 175 -5.49 31.91 -2.17
C GLN A 175 -6.15 30.53 -2.16
N VAL A 176 -5.60 29.63 -1.36
CA VAL A 176 -6.08 28.26 -1.17
C VAL A 176 -6.34 28.02 0.30
N THR A 177 -7.54 27.55 0.59
CA THR A 177 -7.87 26.94 1.87
C THR A 177 -7.41 25.48 1.83
N VAL A 178 -6.65 25.05 2.84
CA VAL A 178 -6.19 23.66 2.95
C VAL A 178 -6.85 23.01 4.15
N LEU A 179 -7.69 21.99 3.91
CA LEU A 179 -8.33 21.19 4.94
C LEU A 179 -7.71 19.79 4.94
N CYS A 180 -7.10 19.40 6.06
CA CYS A 180 -6.33 18.17 6.18
C CYS A 180 -6.96 17.22 7.20
N SER A 181 -7.02 15.92 6.88
CA SER A 181 -7.50 14.92 7.83
C SER A 181 -6.63 14.93 9.10
N THR A 182 -7.25 14.84 10.28
CA THR A 182 -6.56 14.87 11.58
C THR A 182 -5.77 13.60 11.86
N ARG A 183 -6.07 12.52 11.13
CA ARG A 183 -5.34 11.24 11.16
C ARG A 183 -5.00 10.77 9.76
N ALA A 184 -3.94 9.97 9.67
CA ALA A 184 -3.59 9.29 8.44
C ALA A 184 -4.60 8.17 8.14
N LEU A 185 -4.98 8.05 6.86
CA LEU A 185 -5.93 7.05 6.37
C LEU A 185 -5.20 6.02 5.50
N PRO A 186 -5.58 4.73 5.56
CA PRO A 186 -5.04 3.73 4.65
C PRO A 186 -5.28 4.10 3.19
N ALA A 187 -4.23 4.11 2.38
CA ALA A 187 -4.38 4.29 0.95
C ALA A 187 -5.18 3.13 0.34
N ARG A 188 -6.12 3.45 -0.54
CA ARG A 188 -6.99 2.48 -1.23
C ARG A 188 -7.19 2.91 -2.68
N ALA A 189 -7.13 1.98 -3.62
CA ALA A 189 -7.52 2.21 -5.02
C ALA A 189 -8.98 2.65 -5.13
N ARG A 190 -9.83 2.08 -4.26
CA ARG A 190 -11.24 2.45 -4.08
C ARG A 190 -11.48 2.84 -2.64
N ALA A 191 -11.28 4.11 -2.33
CA ALA A 191 -11.50 4.60 -0.98
C ALA A 191 -12.99 4.46 -0.58
N PRO A 192 -13.27 3.91 0.63
CA PRO A 192 -14.64 3.77 1.11
C PRO A 192 -15.25 5.11 1.54
N TYR A 193 -14.42 6.12 1.79
CA TYR A 193 -14.84 7.43 2.30
C TYR A 193 -15.65 8.22 1.27
N ARG A 194 -16.67 8.93 1.76
CA ARG A 194 -17.56 9.80 0.98
C ARG A 194 -17.69 11.15 1.67
N PHE A 195 -16.55 11.84 1.82
CA PHE A 195 -16.52 13.15 2.45
C PHE A 195 -17.27 14.18 1.61
N THR A 196 -17.88 15.15 2.27
CA THR A 196 -18.62 16.24 1.64
C THR A 196 -17.94 17.57 1.92
N LEU A 197 -18.10 18.54 1.02
CA LEU A 197 -17.69 19.91 1.26
C LEU A 197 -18.93 20.74 1.59
N GLN A 198 -18.90 21.46 2.70
CA GLN A 198 -20.03 22.24 3.20
C GLN A 198 -19.59 23.62 3.64
N ILE A 199 -20.53 24.57 3.75
CA ILE A 199 -20.33 25.86 4.41
C ILE A 199 -21.38 26.04 5.51
N PRO A 200 -21.05 26.69 6.64
CA PRO A 200 -22.03 27.03 7.67
C PRO A 200 -23.13 27.94 7.11
N GLY A 201 -24.36 27.75 7.58
CA GLY A 201 -25.52 28.56 7.17
C GLY A 201 -26.54 28.73 8.30
N PRO A 202 -27.42 29.75 8.21
CA PRO A 202 -28.38 30.09 9.28
C PRO A 202 -29.44 29.01 9.52
N PHE A 203 -29.65 28.10 8.56
CA PHE A 203 -30.60 26.99 8.65
C PHE A 203 -29.91 25.61 8.69
N GLY A 204 -28.62 25.60 9.05
CA GLY A 204 -27.76 24.41 8.98
C GLY A 204 -26.71 24.51 7.86
N PRO A 205 -25.79 23.54 7.79
CA PRO A 205 -24.72 23.55 6.80
C PRO A 205 -25.30 23.37 5.39
N GLN A 206 -24.83 24.21 4.46
CA GLN A 206 -25.13 24.08 3.04
C GLN A 206 -24.05 23.21 2.38
N THR A 207 -24.46 22.15 1.70
CA THR A 207 -23.53 21.30 0.94
C THR A 207 -23.13 21.97 -0.38
N LEU A 208 -21.83 22.15 -0.60
CA LEU A 208 -21.25 22.64 -1.85
C LEU A 208 -20.90 21.48 -2.79
N ILE A 209 -20.25 20.44 -2.26
CA ILE A 209 -19.87 19.26 -3.02
C ILE A 209 -20.32 18.02 -2.23
N PRO A 210 -21.28 17.24 -2.76
CA PRO A 210 -21.85 16.11 -2.01
C PRO A 210 -20.89 14.93 -1.89
N VAL A 211 -19.91 14.80 -2.79
CA VAL A 211 -18.87 13.77 -2.71
C VAL A 211 -17.55 14.37 -3.21
N LEU A 212 -16.62 14.57 -2.29
CA LEU A 212 -15.27 15.01 -2.60
C LEU A 212 -14.48 13.90 -3.32
N PRO A 213 -13.58 14.26 -4.24
CA PRO A 213 -12.70 13.29 -4.88
C PRO A 213 -11.79 12.60 -3.84
N ALA A 214 -11.53 11.31 -4.09
CA ALA A 214 -10.53 10.55 -3.37
C ALA A 214 -9.12 10.81 -3.96
N PRO A 215 -8.04 10.69 -3.16
CA PRO A 215 -6.70 10.89 -3.65
C PRO A 215 -6.23 9.74 -4.55
N GLY A 216 -5.39 10.09 -5.52
CA GLY A 216 -4.55 9.13 -6.24
C GLY A 216 -3.30 8.72 -5.44
N PRO A 217 -2.45 7.85 -6.02
CA PRO A 217 -1.22 7.36 -5.38
C PRO A 217 -0.06 8.38 -5.37
N ASP A 218 -0.35 9.67 -5.53
CA ASP A 218 0.65 10.75 -5.57
C ASP A 218 0.91 11.28 -4.15
N PHE A 219 1.68 10.50 -3.38
CA PHE A 219 2.04 10.87 -2.02
C PHE A 219 3.24 11.80 -1.98
N VAL A 220 3.19 12.77 -1.08
CA VAL A 220 4.31 13.62 -0.72
C VAL A 220 4.69 13.38 0.74
N SER A 221 6.00 13.35 1.00
CA SER A 221 6.53 13.36 2.37
C SER A 221 6.81 14.79 2.79
N LEU A 222 6.14 15.25 3.83
CA LEU A 222 6.27 16.59 4.39
C LEU A 222 6.91 16.52 5.76
N ALA A 223 7.73 17.50 6.11
CA ALA A 223 8.20 17.64 7.48
C ALA A 223 7.00 17.88 8.41
N ASP A 224 6.96 17.20 9.55
CA ASP A 224 5.87 17.31 10.52
C ASP A 224 6.39 17.98 11.80
N PRO A 225 5.96 19.22 12.11
CA PRO A 225 6.45 19.95 13.27
C PRO A 225 6.18 19.17 14.58
N GLY A 226 7.25 18.73 15.25
CA GLY A 226 7.16 17.96 16.49
C GLY A 226 7.24 16.44 16.33
N SER A 227 7.38 15.94 15.10
CA SER A 227 7.69 14.53 14.83
C SER A 227 9.06 14.36 14.16
N ALA A 228 9.78 13.30 14.51
CA ALA A 228 10.99 12.89 13.82
C ALA A 228 10.70 12.16 12.49
N THR A 229 9.47 11.66 12.31
CA THR A 229 9.03 11.01 11.08
C THR A 229 8.24 11.99 10.21
N PRO A 230 8.53 12.05 8.90
CA PRO A 230 7.78 12.91 8.00
C PRO A 230 6.34 12.42 7.88
N ARG A 231 5.41 13.37 7.73
CA ARG A 231 4.01 13.08 7.42
C ARG A 231 3.86 12.75 5.94
N VAL A 232 3.25 11.61 5.65
CA VAL A 232 2.84 11.27 4.29
C VAL A 232 1.47 11.92 4.02
N GLN A 233 1.35 12.63 2.90
CA GLN A 233 0.14 13.35 2.54
C GLN A 233 -0.21 13.12 1.06
N SER A 234 -1.50 12.98 0.78
CA SER A 234 -2.07 13.07 -0.58
C SER A 234 -2.74 14.42 -0.76
N ASN A 235 -2.35 15.15 -1.80
CA ASN A 235 -2.94 16.45 -2.15
C ASN A 235 -4.07 16.26 -3.14
N ILE A 236 -5.22 16.87 -2.85
CA ILE A 236 -6.43 16.78 -3.65
C ILE A 236 -6.91 18.20 -3.95
N TYR A 237 -6.98 18.58 -5.22
CA TYR A 237 -7.34 19.93 -5.63
C TYR A 237 -8.81 20.02 -6.02
N VAL A 238 -9.51 21.00 -5.46
CA VAL A 238 -10.96 21.17 -5.58
C VAL A 238 -11.25 22.63 -5.94
N SER A 239 -12.07 22.84 -6.97
CA SER A 239 -12.56 24.16 -7.34
C SER A 239 -14.07 24.23 -7.10
N ILE A 240 -14.50 25.26 -6.37
CA ILE A 240 -15.89 25.66 -6.25
C ILE A 240 -16.15 26.67 -7.39
N VAL A 241 -17.26 26.49 -8.09
CA VAL A 241 -17.67 27.32 -9.25
C VAL A 241 -18.92 28.11 -8.89
#